data_AF-W6MB63-F1
#
_entry.id   AF-W6MB63-F1
#
_cell.length_a   1.000
_cell.length_b   1.000
_cell.length_c   1.000
_cell.angle_alpha   90.00
_cell.angle_beta   90.00
_cell.angle_gamma   90.00
#
_symmetry.space_group_name_H-M   'P 1'
#
loop_
_entity.id
_entity.type
_entity.pdbx_description
1 polymer ?
#
loop_
_entity_poly.entity_id
_entity_poly.type
_entity_poly.pdbx_seq_one_letter_code
_entity_poly.pdbx_strand_id
1 'polypeptide(L)'
;MSSTVAFKNLLLAASDINTLSLHTADPGAAGTANEVAGGGYSRQSCTFAAAASGERALSTAVDFTLTPNQAVAWIGFWAGATFRGARALTGDTSANALGQYQITTATQLTLADVA
;
A
#
# COMPACT_ATOMS: atom_id res chain seq x y z
N MET A 1 5.84 -19.87 -18.82
CA MET A 1 4.77 -20.62 -18.13
C MET A 1 3.94 -19.62 -17.36
N SER A 2 2.66 -19.44 -17.68
CA SER A 2 1.79 -18.56 -16.86
C SER A 2 1.58 -19.26 -15.52
N SER A 3 1.91 -18.59 -14.41
CA SER A 3 1.61 -19.12 -13.08
C SER A 3 0.10 -19.30 -12.96
N THR A 4 -0.34 -20.49 -12.59
CA THR A 4 -1.76 -20.77 -12.37
C THR A 4 -2.29 -19.87 -11.25
N VAL A 5 -3.56 -19.48 -11.31
CA VAL A 5 -4.19 -18.65 -10.27
C VAL A 5 -4.03 -19.28 -8.89
N ALA A 6 -4.07 -20.61 -8.79
CA ALA A 6 -3.81 -21.34 -7.55
C ALA A 6 -2.40 -21.09 -6.99
N PHE A 7 -1.38 -21.12 -7.84
CA PHE A 7 0.00 -20.82 -7.42
C PHE A 7 0.14 -19.36 -6.97
N LYS A 8 -0.49 -18.41 -7.70
CA LYS A 8 -0.48 -16.99 -7.30
C LYS A 8 -1.15 -16.77 -5.94
N ASN A 9 -2.30 -17.40 -5.71
CA ASN A 9 -3.01 -17.31 -4.45
C ASN A 9 -2.20 -17.91 -3.29
N LEU A 10 -1.50 -19.03 -3.52
CA LEU A 10 -0.65 -19.65 -2.51
C LEU A 10 0.47 -18.71 -2.07
N LEU A 11 1.14 -18.06 -3.03
CA LEU A 11 2.20 -17.09 -2.74
C LEU A 11 1.66 -15.83 -2.05
N LEU A 12 0.53 -15.30 -2.50
CA LEU A 12 -0.09 -14.13 -1.88
C LEU A 12 -0.62 -14.40 -0.47
N ALA A 13 -1.12 -15.61 -0.22
CA ALA A 13 -1.55 -16.04 1.11
C ALA A 13 -0.38 -16.08 2.12
N ALA A 14 0.84 -16.30 1.64
CA ALA A 14 2.05 -16.23 2.47
C ALA A 14 2.50 -14.80 2.77
N SER A 15 1.95 -13.77 2.12
CA SER A 15 2.28 -12.38 2.40
C SER A 15 1.78 -11.97 3.79
N ASP A 16 2.69 -11.41 4.57
CA ASP A 16 2.52 -10.93 5.94
C ASP A 16 2.37 -9.40 6.02
N ILE A 17 2.01 -8.76 4.91
CA ILE A 17 1.78 -7.31 4.86
C ILE A 17 0.69 -6.93 5.86
N ASN A 18 1.03 -5.98 6.72
CA ASN A 18 0.17 -5.51 7.80
C ASN A 18 0.17 -3.99 7.95
N THR A 19 1.04 -3.28 7.23
CA THR A 19 1.24 -1.84 7.39
C THR A 19 1.41 -1.16 6.03
N LEU A 20 0.81 0.02 5.88
CA LEU A 20 0.88 0.87 4.70
C LEU A 20 1.62 2.18 5.02
N SER A 21 2.42 2.63 4.07
CA SER A 21 3.07 3.95 4.07
C SER A 21 2.70 4.73 2.81
N LEU A 22 2.77 6.05 2.88
CA LEU A 22 2.54 6.96 1.75
C LEU A 22 3.82 7.69 1.40
N HIS A 23 4.08 7.86 0.10
CA HIS A 23 5.29 8.50 -0.40
C HIS A 23 4.99 9.53 -1.48
N THR A 24 5.78 10.59 -1.54
CA THR A 24 5.69 11.68 -2.53
C THR A 24 6.33 11.32 -3.87
N ALA A 25 7.19 10.31 -3.90
CA ALA A 25 7.86 9.76 -5.08
C ALA A 25 8.26 8.29 -4.81
N ASP A 26 9.02 7.67 -5.73
CA ASP A 26 9.48 6.27 -5.60
C ASP A 26 10.22 6.08 -4.25
N PRO A 27 9.79 5.12 -3.41
CA PRO A 27 10.39 4.89 -2.10
C PRO A 27 11.70 4.10 -2.12
N GLY A 28 12.10 3.59 -3.29
CA GLY A 28 13.28 2.76 -3.48
C GLY A 28 13.17 1.38 -2.84
N ALA A 29 14.20 0.56 -3.03
CA ALA A 29 14.21 -0.84 -2.58
C ALA A 29 14.12 -1.02 -1.05
N ALA A 30 14.52 -0.01 -0.28
CA ALA A 30 14.43 -0.04 1.18
C ALA A 30 13.11 0.53 1.73
N GLY A 31 12.28 1.15 0.88
CA GLY A 31 11.03 1.76 1.30
C GLY A 31 11.19 3.05 2.10
N THR A 32 12.40 3.58 2.28
CA THR A 32 12.67 4.69 3.20
C THR A 32 12.80 6.05 2.52
N ALA A 33 12.88 6.08 1.19
CA ALA A 33 12.95 7.34 0.46
C ALA A 33 11.56 7.96 0.33
N ASN A 34 11.49 9.29 0.28
CA ASN A 34 10.30 10.05 -0.10
C ASN A 34 9.02 9.75 0.72
N GLU A 35 9.15 9.15 1.91
CA GLU A 35 8.00 8.93 2.78
C GLU A 35 7.42 10.27 3.21
N VAL A 36 6.09 10.37 3.19
CA VAL A 36 5.38 11.56 3.66
C VAL A 36 5.74 11.79 5.13
N ALA A 37 5.88 13.05 5.52
CA ALA A 37 6.21 13.44 6.88
C ALA A 37 5.43 14.70 7.27
N GLY A 38 5.19 14.88 8.57
CA GLY A 38 4.45 16.02 9.12
C GLY A 38 2.92 15.83 9.05
N GLY A 39 2.17 16.86 9.44
CA GLY A 39 0.70 16.87 9.34
C GLY A 39 -0.04 15.81 10.18
N GLY A 40 0.64 15.14 11.12
CA GLY A 40 0.07 14.02 11.87
C GLY A 40 0.23 12.66 11.18
N TYR A 41 0.99 12.58 10.09
CA TYR A 41 1.23 11.34 9.37
C TYR A 41 1.92 10.29 10.25
N SER A 42 1.39 9.07 10.17
CA SER A 42 2.03 7.85 10.61
C SER A 42 1.64 6.71 9.66
N ARG A 43 2.51 5.69 9.55
CA ARG A 43 2.17 4.46 8.85
C ARG A 43 0.95 3.82 9.50
N GLN A 44 0.02 3.35 8.69
CA GLN A 44 -1.26 2.81 9.17
C GLN A 44 -1.28 1.30 9.07
N SER A 45 -1.92 0.65 10.05
CA SER A 45 -2.18 -0.77 9.96
C SER A 45 -3.24 -1.06 8.89
N CYS A 46 -3.12 -2.23 8.27
CA CYS A 46 -4.05 -2.67 7.25
C CYS A 46 -4.31 -4.18 7.38
N THR A 47 -5.45 -4.60 6.86
CA THR A 47 -5.77 -6.02 6.75
C THR A 47 -6.21 -6.32 5.33
N PHE A 48 -5.71 -7.41 4.77
CA PHE A 48 -6.06 -7.89 3.44
C PHE A 48 -6.87 -9.17 3.55
N ALA A 49 -7.89 -9.30 2.71
CA ALA A 49 -8.71 -10.48 2.60
C ALA A 49 -7.89 -11.70 2.13
N ALA A 50 -8.52 -12.88 2.19
CA ALA A 50 -7.95 -14.10 1.65
C ALA A 50 -7.64 -13.95 0.15
N ALA A 51 -6.57 -14.59 -0.30
CA ALA A 51 -6.17 -14.52 -1.70
C ALA A 51 -7.19 -15.24 -2.59
N ALA A 52 -7.68 -14.54 -3.60
CA ALA A 52 -8.61 -15.04 -4.60
C ALA A 52 -8.28 -14.44 -5.96
N SER A 53 -8.50 -15.19 -7.04
CA SER A 53 -8.28 -14.71 -8.42
C SER A 53 -6.87 -14.14 -8.72
N GLY A 54 -5.86 -14.43 -7.91
CA GLY A 54 -4.49 -13.94 -8.08
C GLY A 54 -4.22 -12.62 -7.35
N GLU A 55 -5.09 -12.21 -6.43
CA GLU A 55 -5.05 -10.93 -5.74
C GLU A 55 -5.51 -11.05 -4.28
N ARG A 56 -5.17 -10.07 -3.44
CA ARG A 56 -5.76 -9.87 -2.11
C ARG A 56 -6.31 -8.46 -1.99
N ALA A 57 -7.63 -8.33 -1.89
CA ALA A 57 -8.26 -7.03 -1.68
C ALA A 57 -8.03 -6.54 -0.25
N LEU A 58 -7.86 -5.23 -0.08
CA LEU A 58 -7.85 -4.60 1.22
C LEU A 58 -9.24 -4.76 1.88
N SER A 59 -9.28 -5.27 3.12
CA SER A 59 -10.53 -5.62 3.81
C SER A 59 -11.32 -4.40 4.26
N THR A 60 -10.62 -3.33 4.65
CA THR A 60 -11.20 -2.08 5.15
C THR A 60 -10.42 -0.91 4.59
N ALA A 61 -11.09 0.20 4.28
CA ALA A 61 -10.40 1.42 3.91
C ALA A 61 -9.44 1.86 5.03
N VAL A 62 -8.32 2.46 4.66
CA VAL A 62 -7.29 2.93 5.59
C VAL A 62 -7.16 4.44 5.45
N ASP A 63 -7.43 5.15 6.54
CA ASP A 63 -7.43 6.60 6.59
C ASP A 63 -6.06 7.13 7.06
N PHE A 64 -5.57 8.17 6.38
CA PHE A 64 -4.36 8.89 6.71
C PHE A 64 -4.67 10.37 6.96
N THR A 65 -4.01 10.92 7.98
CA THR A 65 -3.98 12.35 8.25
C THR A 65 -2.64 12.91 7.77
N LEU A 66 -2.70 13.81 6.79
CA LEU A 66 -1.57 14.46 6.14
C LEU A 66 -1.67 15.98 6.31
N THR A 67 -0.63 16.68 5.89
CA THR A 67 -0.74 18.12 5.65
C THR A 67 -1.78 18.39 4.55
N PRO A 68 -2.60 19.45 4.63
CA PRO A 68 -3.50 19.83 3.55
C PRO A 68 -2.81 19.89 2.19
N ASN A 69 -3.44 19.31 1.17
CA ASN A 69 -2.90 19.22 -0.21
C ASN A 69 -1.54 18.52 -0.33
N GLN A 70 -1.15 17.70 0.66
CA GLN A 70 0.07 16.90 0.60
C GLN A 70 0.03 15.97 -0.63
N ALA A 71 1.05 16.06 -1.49
CA ALA A 71 1.20 15.16 -2.62
C ALA A 71 1.49 13.73 -2.14
N VAL A 72 0.89 12.76 -2.81
CA VAL A 72 1.09 11.33 -2.60
C VAL A 72 1.13 10.65 -3.96
N ALA A 73 2.24 9.99 -4.28
CA ALA A 73 2.44 9.34 -5.57
C ALA A 73 2.61 7.81 -5.45
N TRP A 74 2.99 7.30 -4.28
CA TRP A 74 3.25 5.88 -4.07
C TRP A 74 2.72 5.39 -2.73
N ILE A 75 2.31 4.13 -2.69
CA ILE A 75 1.99 3.38 -1.48
C ILE A 75 3.12 2.38 -1.24
N GLY A 76 3.65 2.33 -0.02
CA GLY A 76 4.58 1.31 0.43
C GLY A 76 3.89 0.24 1.28
N PHE A 77 4.31 -1.01 1.10
CA PHE A 77 3.78 -2.17 1.80
C PHE A 77 4.84 -2.74 2.75
N TRP A 78 4.42 -2.98 3.99
CA TRP A 78 5.32 -3.41 5.06
C TRP A 78 4.76 -4.61 5.82
N ALA A 79 5.67 -5.46 6.24
CA ALA A 79 5.46 -6.53 7.20
C ALA A 79 6.27 -6.22 8.47
N GLY A 80 5.63 -5.54 9.42
CA GLY A 80 6.34 -4.96 10.57
C GLY A 80 7.40 -3.96 10.11
N ALA A 81 8.67 -4.22 10.45
CA ALA A 81 9.79 -3.38 10.03
C ALA A 81 10.33 -3.71 8.62
N THR A 82 9.83 -4.77 7.99
CA THR A 82 10.33 -5.24 6.69
C THR A 82 9.54 -4.61 5.56
N PHE A 83 10.22 -3.94 4.64
CA PHE A 83 9.61 -3.45 3.41
C PHE A 83 9.39 -4.61 2.43
N ARG A 84 8.18 -4.73 1.87
CA ARG A 84 7.81 -5.78 0.92
C ARG A 84 7.74 -5.28 -0.51
N GLY A 85 7.51 -4.00 -0.71
CA GLY A 85 7.40 -3.39 -2.03
C GLY A 85 6.60 -2.10 -2.00
N ALA A 86 6.46 -1.47 -3.16
CA ALA A 86 5.62 -0.30 -3.33
C ALA A 86 4.98 -0.27 -4.70
N ARG A 87 3.91 0.52 -4.78
CA ARG A 87 3.16 0.71 -6.02
C ARG A 87 2.82 2.18 -6.23
N ALA A 88 2.99 2.63 -7.45
CA ALA A 88 2.56 3.96 -7.88
C ALA A 88 1.03 4.07 -7.85
N LEU A 89 0.52 5.20 -7.35
CA LEU A 89 -0.89 5.52 -7.33
C LEU A 89 -1.38 5.88 -8.73
N THR A 90 -2.58 5.40 -9.08
CA THR A 90 -3.27 5.75 -10.32
C THR A 90 -4.54 6.58 -10.11
N GLY A 91 -4.90 6.83 -8.84
CA GLY A 91 -6.09 7.60 -8.44
C GLY A 91 -5.70 8.95 -7.86
N ASP A 92 -6.26 9.30 -6.69
CA ASP A 92 -5.95 10.55 -6.01
C ASP A 92 -4.47 10.63 -5.66
N THR A 93 -3.80 11.66 -6.16
CA THR A 93 -2.37 11.91 -5.96
C THR A 93 -2.08 13.01 -4.94
N SER A 94 -3.10 13.44 -4.18
CA SER A 94 -2.98 14.43 -3.13
C SER A 94 -4.05 14.28 -2.06
N ALA A 95 -3.73 14.58 -0.80
CA ALA A 95 -4.72 14.78 0.26
C ALA A 95 -5.68 15.91 -0.07
N ASN A 96 -6.88 15.85 0.51
CA ASN A 96 -7.85 16.93 0.36
C ASN A 96 -7.40 18.21 1.11
N ALA A 97 -8.19 19.29 0.98
CA ALA A 97 -7.92 20.58 1.62
C ALA A 97 -7.94 20.54 3.16
N LEU A 98 -8.41 19.44 3.76
CA LEU A 98 -8.40 19.19 5.20
C LEU A 98 -7.27 18.24 5.63
N GLY A 99 -6.43 17.78 4.69
CA GLY A 99 -5.35 16.84 4.97
C GLY A 99 -5.79 15.38 5.09
N GLN A 100 -7.03 15.05 4.71
CA GLN A 100 -7.51 13.66 4.75
C GLN A 100 -7.16 12.95 3.44
N TYR A 101 -6.69 11.71 3.57
CA TYR A 101 -6.39 10.84 2.45
C TYR A 101 -6.79 9.41 2.78
N GLN A 102 -7.48 8.73 1.88
CA GLN A 102 -7.99 7.38 2.14
C GLN A 102 -7.49 6.40 1.08
N ILE A 103 -6.90 5.30 1.53
CA ILE A 103 -6.66 4.13 0.70
C ILE A 103 -7.91 3.26 0.76
N THR A 104 -8.59 3.14 -0.37
CA THR A 104 -9.87 2.43 -0.46
C THR A 104 -9.67 0.92 -0.63
N THR A 105 -10.76 0.17 -0.42
CA THR A 105 -10.81 -1.29 -0.64
C THR A 105 -10.62 -1.71 -2.10
N ALA A 106 -10.62 -0.75 -3.05
CA ALA A 106 -10.22 -1.00 -4.43
C ALA A 106 -8.72 -1.34 -4.57
N THR A 107 -7.93 -1.07 -3.52
CA THR A 107 -6.52 -1.44 -3.47
C THR A 107 -6.39 -2.95 -3.34
N GLN A 108 -5.86 -3.58 -4.38
CA GLN A 108 -5.60 -5.02 -4.44
C GLN A 108 -4.10 -5.27 -4.39
N LEU A 109 -3.66 -6.16 -3.52
CA LEU A 109 -2.30 -6.67 -3.51
C LEU A 109 -2.18 -7.77 -4.55
N THR A 110 -1.18 -7.67 -5.41
CA THR A 110 -0.85 -8.64 -6.45
C THR A 110 0.58 -9.12 -6.25
N LEU A 111 1.01 -10.15 -6.99
CA LEU A 111 2.40 -10.64 -6.88
C LEU A 111 3.45 -9.59 -7.26
N ALA A 112 3.09 -8.57 -8.05
CA ALA A 112 4.02 -7.50 -8.41
C ALA A 112 4.37 -6.61 -7.21
N ASP A 113 3.58 -6.63 -6.14
CA ASP A 113 3.73 -5.76 -4.98
C ASP A 113 4.52 -6.41 -3.82
N VAL A 114 4.80 -7.70 -3.93
CA VAL A 114 5.47 -8.54 -2.92
C VAL A 114 6.74 -9.23 -3.45
N ALA A 115 7.18 -8.86 -4.67
CA ALA A 115 8.31 -9.47 -5.36
C ALA A 115 9.62 -8.70 -5.16
#